data_AF-A0A349TY32-F1
#
_entry.id   AF-A0A349TY32-F1
#
_cell.length_a   1.000
_cell.length_b   1.000
_cell.length_c   1.000
_cell.angle_alpha   90.00
_cell.angle_beta   90.00
_cell.angle_gamma   90.00
#
_symmetry.space_group_name_H-M   'P 1'
#
loop_
_entity.id
_entity.type
_entity.pdbx_description
1 polymer ?
#
loop_
_entity_poly.entity_id
_entity_poly.type
_entity_poly.pdbx_seq_one_letter_code
_entity_poly.pdbx_strand_id
1 'polypeptide(L)'
;MFNPDKWSRAVYFWCNNCFAYAMNDWRVSRENPQPGVASGQQYTYVRKQQIVEASVRDGLIWAENPAPKAGSYLVALLVWNDRDYHWIRQDRDGGWSHKSGPFSPKREDFFGAEIVLPHLSQWGQYEFSGYLYVPKGGLKVEEKKMIRAPAPVQKGFKI
;
A
#
# COMPACT_ATOMS: atom_id res chain seq x y z
N MET A 1 -9.90 5.85 -2.17
CA MET A 1 -11.31 6.19 -2.37
C MET A 1 -12.08 4.94 -2.06
N PHE A 2 -12.85 5.05 -1.00
CA PHE A 2 -13.82 4.08 -0.54
C PHE A 2 -14.76 3.74 -1.68
N ASN A 3 -14.68 2.48 -2.12
CA ASN A 3 -15.55 1.93 -3.15
C ASN A 3 -15.71 0.43 -2.86
N PRO A 4 -16.49 0.07 -1.83
CA PRO A 4 -16.61 -1.31 -1.39
C PRO A 4 -17.05 -2.21 -2.54
N ASP A 5 -18.05 -1.79 -3.33
CA ASP A 5 -18.55 -2.56 -4.47
C ASP A 5 -17.47 -2.90 -5.50
N LYS A 6 -16.56 -1.96 -5.80
CA LYS A 6 -15.42 -2.24 -6.68
C LYS A 6 -14.49 -3.25 -6.03
N TRP A 7 -14.02 -2.98 -4.82
CA TRP A 7 -12.96 -3.76 -4.16
C TRP A 7 -13.41 -5.13 -3.64
N SER A 8 -14.72 -5.40 -3.66
CA SER A 8 -15.31 -6.68 -3.27
C SER A 8 -15.65 -7.61 -4.43
N ARG A 9 -15.44 -7.19 -5.69
CA ARG A 9 -15.60 -8.10 -6.84
C ARG A 9 -14.56 -9.21 -6.76
N ALA A 10 -14.98 -10.44 -7.10
CA ALA A 10 -14.15 -11.65 -7.00
C ALA A 10 -12.75 -11.51 -7.65
N VAL A 11 -12.65 -10.80 -8.78
CA VAL A 11 -11.37 -10.55 -9.46
C VAL A 11 -10.39 -9.73 -8.63
N TYR A 12 -10.86 -8.80 -7.80
CA TYR A 12 -10.00 -7.98 -6.94
C TYR A 12 -9.76 -8.62 -5.57
N PHE A 13 -10.69 -9.46 -5.14
CA PHE A 13 -10.68 -10.17 -3.87
C PHE A 13 -9.43 -11.05 -3.68
N TRP A 14 -9.07 -11.84 -4.69
CA TRP A 14 -7.96 -12.80 -4.59
C TRP A 14 -6.58 -12.15 -4.80
N CYS A 15 -6.55 -11.03 -5.52
CA CYS A 15 -5.30 -10.43 -5.97
C CYS A 15 -4.82 -9.26 -5.10
N ASN A 16 -5.68 -8.70 -4.25
CA ASN A 16 -5.38 -7.46 -3.54
C ASN A 16 -5.61 -7.57 -2.02
N ASN A 17 -4.74 -6.92 -1.27
CA ASN A 17 -4.73 -6.87 0.20
C ASN A 17 -4.87 -5.42 0.71
N CYS A 18 -4.60 -5.20 2.00
CA CYS A 18 -4.62 -3.89 2.65
C CYS A 18 -3.66 -2.90 1.97
N PHE A 19 -2.47 -3.34 1.58
CA PHE A 19 -1.44 -2.50 0.96
C PHE A 19 -1.88 -2.05 -0.44
N ALA A 20 -2.33 -2.97 -1.30
CA ALA A 20 -2.87 -2.64 -2.62
C ALA A 20 -4.03 -1.63 -2.54
N TYR A 21 -4.95 -1.84 -1.59
CA TYR A 21 -6.06 -0.93 -1.35
C TYR A 21 -5.59 0.48 -0.94
N ALA A 22 -4.67 0.53 0.03
CA ALA A 22 -4.10 1.77 0.52
C ALA A 22 -3.32 2.52 -0.58
N MET A 23 -2.66 1.80 -1.49
CA MET A 23 -1.95 2.36 -2.64
C MET A 23 -2.85 2.69 -3.84
N ASN A 24 -4.18 2.51 -3.73
CA ASN A 24 -5.14 2.71 -4.81
C ASN A 24 -4.89 1.82 -6.04
N ASP A 25 -4.35 0.64 -5.83
CA ASP A 25 -3.78 -0.16 -6.90
C ASP A 25 -4.55 -1.46 -7.14
N TRP A 26 -5.62 -1.32 -7.92
CA TRP A 26 -6.63 -2.35 -8.16
C TRP A 26 -6.23 -3.40 -9.22
N ARG A 27 -5.01 -3.36 -9.74
CA ARG A 27 -4.58 -4.29 -10.80
C ARG A 27 -4.59 -5.72 -10.29
N VAL A 28 -4.87 -6.67 -11.17
CA VAL A 28 -5.03 -8.11 -10.84
C VAL A 28 -3.94 -8.97 -11.48
N SER A 29 -2.91 -8.36 -12.06
CA SER A 29 -1.75 -9.02 -12.67
C SER A 29 -0.76 -9.62 -11.67
N ARG A 30 -1.03 -9.48 -10.36
CA ARG A 30 -0.18 -9.90 -9.24
C ARG A 30 -1.07 -10.28 -8.06
N GLU A 31 -0.51 -10.98 -7.09
CA GLU A 31 -1.23 -11.41 -5.88
C GLU A 31 -0.64 -10.71 -4.65
N ASN A 32 -1.52 -10.13 -3.84
CA ASN A 32 -1.25 -9.62 -2.50
C ASN A 32 0.11 -8.88 -2.39
N PRO A 33 0.29 -7.78 -3.15
CA PRO A 33 1.57 -7.09 -3.20
C PRO A 33 1.98 -6.57 -1.83
N GLN A 34 3.29 -6.49 -1.62
CA GLN A 34 3.91 -6.15 -0.34
C GLN A 34 4.75 -4.87 -0.48
N PRO A 35 4.96 -4.11 0.62
CA PRO A 35 5.94 -3.03 0.66
C PRO A 35 7.31 -3.46 0.15
N GLY A 36 7.89 -2.68 -0.74
CA GLY A 36 9.20 -2.91 -1.35
C GLY A 36 9.15 -3.69 -2.67
N VAL A 37 7.99 -4.20 -3.09
CA VAL A 37 7.87 -4.91 -4.38
C VAL A 37 8.09 -3.97 -5.56
N ALA A 38 7.62 -2.72 -5.51
CA ALA A 38 7.77 -1.80 -6.64
C ALA A 38 9.24 -1.41 -6.90
N SER A 39 10.03 -1.36 -5.82
CA SER A 39 11.46 -1.07 -5.82
C SER A 39 12.35 -2.31 -5.97
N GLY A 40 11.79 -3.52 -5.87
CA GLY A 40 12.54 -4.78 -5.84
C GLY A 40 13.34 -5.00 -4.54
N GLN A 41 13.01 -4.26 -3.47
CA GLN A 41 13.68 -4.30 -2.17
C GLN A 41 12.66 -4.42 -1.03
N GLN A 42 12.04 -5.61 -0.93
CA GLN A 42 11.13 -5.96 0.15
C GLN A 42 11.84 -5.96 1.53
N TYR A 43 11.04 -5.82 2.59
CA TYR A 43 11.51 -5.95 3.97
C TYR A 43 11.85 -7.40 4.31
N THR A 44 12.65 -7.61 5.36
CA THR A 44 13.02 -8.96 5.84
C THR A 44 12.28 -9.39 7.11
N TYR A 45 11.92 -8.44 7.96
CA TYR A 45 11.16 -8.62 9.19
C TYR A 45 9.98 -7.65 9.23
N VAL A 46 8.88 -8.08 9.86
CA VAL A 46 7.70 -7.25 10.03
C VAL A 46 7.91 -6.32 11.23
N ARG A 47 8.64 -5.23 10.99
CA ARG A 47 8.96 -4.20 11.99
C ARG A 47 8.68 -2.83 11.40
N LYS A 48 8.21 -1.90 12.24
CA LYS A 48 7.89 -0.51 11.84
C LYS A 48 8.94 0.08 10.90
N GLN A 49 10.20 0.08 11.31
CA GLN A 49 11.27 0.69 10.52
C GLN A 49 11.39 0.05 9.13
N GLN A 50 11.40 -1.28 9.05
CA GLN A 50 11.60 -1.97 7.78
C GLN A 50 10.39 -1.84 6.83
N ILE A 51 9.17 -1.87 7.37
CA ILE A 51 7.95 -1.64 6.56
C ILE A 51 7.93 -0.21 6.03
N VAL A 52 8.28 0.78 6.86
CA VAL A 52 8.39 2.19 6.44
C VAL A 52 9.46 2.35 5.37
N GLU A 53 10.67 1.83 5.58
CA GLU A 53 11.77 1.95 4.61
C GLU A 53 11.43 1.28 3.26
N ALA A 54 10.83 0.09 3.28
CA ALA A 54 10.39 -0.60 2.06
C ALA A 54 9.30 0.20 1.32
N SER A 55 8.35 0.78 2.06
CA SER A 55 7.31 1.63 1.50
C SER A 55 7.86 2.92 0.90
N VAL A 56 8.85 3.53 1.56
CA VAL A 56 9.51 4.74 1.07
C VAL A 56 10.31 4.46 -0.20
N ARG A 57 11.02 3.32 -0.28
CA ARG A 57 11.70 2.88 -1.51
C ARG A 57 10.73 2.70 -2.68
N ASP A 58 9.52 2.24 -2.39
CA ASP A 58 8.43 2.11 -3.35
C ASP A 58 7.86 3.46 -3.83
N GLY A 59 8.13 4.55 -3.09
CA GLY A 59 7.76 5.92 -3.48
C GLY A 59 6.78 6.61 -2.53
N LEU A 60 6.49 6.02 -1.37
CA LEU A 60 5.74 6.72 -0.32
C LEU A 60 6.65 7.76 0.36
N ILE A 61 6.03 8.78 0.96
CA ILE A 61 6.76 9.82 1.68
C ILE A 61 6.32 9.77 3.15
N TRP A 62 7.27 9.63 4.06
CA TRP A 62 6.99 9.70 5.50
C TRP A 62 6.34 11.05 5.85
N ALA A 63 5.26 11.00 6.64
CA ALA A 63 4.53 12.19 7.07
C ALA A 63 4.85 12.49 8.54
N GLU A 64 5.93 13.22 8.79
CA GLU A 64 6.31 13.67 10.13
C GLU A 64 5.22 14.55 10.76
N ASN A 65 4.69 15.49 9.97
CA ASN A 65 3.55 16.33 10.31
C ASN A 65 2.40 16.03 9.33
N PRO A 66 1.52 15.05 9.63
CA PRO A 66 0.44 14.65 8.74
C PRO A 66 -0.60 15.78 8.60
N ALA A 67 -0.75 16.29 7.38
CA ALA A 67 -1.72 17.31 7.03
C ALA A 67 -2.19 17.11 5.59
N PRO A 68 -3.35 17.68 5.18
CA PRO A 68 -3.74 17.66 3.78
C PRO A 68 -2.64 18.24 2.88
N LYS A 69 -2.21 17.46 1.88
CA LYS A 69 -1.15 17.86 0.96
C LYS A 69 -1.65 17.70 -0.47
N ALA A 70 -1.58 18.79 -1.25
CA ALA A 70 -2.02 18.78 -2.64
C ALA A 70 -1.26 17.72 -3.44
N GLY A 71 -2.00 16.92 -4.22
CA GLY A 71 -1.41 15.86 -5.04
C GLY A 71 -1.14 14.56 -4.29
N SER A 72 -1.50 14.43 -3.01
CA SER A 72 -1.43 13.19 -2.25
C SER A 72 -2.65 12.95 -1.36
N TYR A 73 -2.73 11.76 -0.77
CA TYR A 73 -3.58 11.44 0.37
C TYR A 73 -2.76 10.72 1.44
N LEU A 74 -3.24 10.70 2.68
CA LEU A 74 -2.57 10.00 3.77
C LEU A 74 -2.97 8.53 3.83
N VAL A 75 -2.03 7.71 4.28
CA VAL A 75 -2.27 6.36 4.78
C VAL A 75 -1.67 6.24 6.18
N ALA A 76 -2.32 5.48 7.06
CA ALA A 76 -1.78 5.09 8.35
C ALA A 76 -1.22 3.67 8.24
N LEU A 77 -0.04 3.48 8.83
CA LEU A 77 0.57 2.17 9.02
C LEU A 77 0.33 1.70 10.46
N LEU A 78 -0.08 0.46 10.60
CA LEU A 78 -0.06 -0.28 11.85
C LEU A 78 0.85 -1.49 11.73
N VAL A 79 1.52 -1.87 12.81
CA VAL A 79 2.42 -3.03 12.83
C VAL A 79 2.13 -3.89 14.05
N TRP A 80 1.98 -5.19 13.83
CA TRP A 80 2.09 -6.21 14.85
C TRP A 80 3.47 -6.86 14.70
N ASN A 81 4.38 -6.50 15.60
CA ASN A 81 5.81 -6.84 15.49
C ASN A 81 6.03 -8.34 15.24
N ASP A 82 6.85 -8.61 14.22
CA ASP A 82 7.25 -9.93 13.74
C ASP A 82 6.08 -10.86 13.34
N ARG A 83 4.88 -10.29 13.11
CA ARG A 83 3.67 -11.03 12.73
C ARG A 83 3.00 -10.51 11.48
N ASP A 84 2.53 -9.26 11.50
CA ASP A 84 1.75 -8.68 10.40
C ASP A 84 1.79 -7.14 10.41
N TYR A 85 1.31 -6.52 9.34
CA TYR A 85 1.13 -5.08 9.25
C TYR A 85 -0.20 -4.77 8.57
N HIS A 86 -0.74 -3.58 8.83
CA HIS A 86 -2.02 -3.18 8.29
C HIS A 86 -2.01 -1.73 7.83
N TRP A 87 -2.76 -1.45 6.77
CA TRP A 87 -2.82 -0.14 6.15
C TRP A 87 -4.24 0.40 6.13
N ILE A 88 -4.37 1.66 6.54
CA ILE A 88 -5.63 2.41 6.54
C ILE A 88 -5.44 3.62 5.64
N ARG A 89 -6.44 3.92 4.81
CA ARG A 89 -6.37 4.97 3.81
C ARG A 89 -7.29 6.11 4.16
N GLN A 90 -6.81 7.34 4.00
CA GLN A 90 -7.66 8.51 3.97
C GLN A 90 -8.38 8.61 2.62
N ASP A 91 -9.69 8.80 2.68
CA ASP A 91 -10.56 8.93 1.53
C ASP A 91 -10.83 10.38 1.14
N ARG A 92 -11.46 10.55 -0.03
CA ARG A 92 -11.66 11.87 -0.65
C ARG A 92 -12.56 12.78 0.20
N ASP A 93 -13.45 12.19 0.97
CA ASP A 93 -14.36 12.86 1.90
C ASP A 93 -13.71 13.14 3.27
N GLY A 94 -12.41 12.85 3.43
CA GLY A 94 -11.65 13.08 4.66
C GLY A 94 -11.76 11.95 5.69
N GLY A 95 -12.70 11.02 5.52
CA GLY A 95 -12.82 9.82 6.36
C GLY A 95 -11.71 8.80 6.10
N TRP A 96 -11.74 7.72 6.87
CA TRP A 96 -10.75 6.64 6.79
C TRP A 96 -11.40 5.29 6.51
N SER A 97 -10.72 4.45 5.75
CA SER A 97 -11.15 3.09 5.48
C SER A 97 -9.98 2.13 5.34
N HIS A 98 -10.23 0.85 5.55
CA HIS A 98 -9.22 -0.19 5.34
C HIS A 98 -9.84 -1.44 4.73
N LYS A 99 -8.99 -2.28 4.15
CA LYS A 99 -9.34 -3.59 3.60
C LYS A 99 -8.55 -4.66 4.34
N SER A 100 -9.22 -5.56 5.05
CA SER A 100 -8.54 -6.68 5.73
C SER A 100 -8.49 -7.88 4.78
N GLY A 101 -7.34 -8.11 4.15
CA GLY A 101 -7.14 -9.20 3.18
C GLY A 101 -8.31 -9.31 2.19
N PRO A 102 -9.04 -10.44 2.14
CA PRO A 102 -10.12 -10.65 1.18
C PRO A 102 -11.38 -9.81 1.44
N PHE A 103 -11.62 -9.32 2.66
CA PHE A 103 -12.88 -8.70 3.04
C PHE A 103 -13.15 -7.37 2.33
N SER A 104 -14.42 -6.98 2.19
CA SER A 104 -14.81 -5.66 1.67
C SER A 104 -14.12 -4.54 2.46
N PRO A 105 -13.69 -3.45 1.80
CA PRO A 105 -13.25 -2.27 2.53
C PRO A 105 -14.35 -1.79 3.47
N LYS A 106 -13.96 -1.36 4.66
CA LYS A 106 -14.84 -0.87 5.70
C LYS A 106 -14.30 0.39 6.37
N ARG A 107 -15.16 1.14 7.06
CA ARG A 107 -14.83 2.42 7.73
C ARG A 107 -14.74 2.31 9.24
N GLU A 108 -15.03 1.13 9.74
CA GLU A 108 -15.00 0.78 11.15
C GLU A 108 -13.67 0.11 11.49
N ASP A 109 -13.19 0.37 12.70
CA ASP A 109 -12.01 -0.28 13.26
C ASP A 109 -12.27 -1.78 13.54
N PHE A 110 -11.36 -2.44 14.29
CA PHE A 110 -11.50 -3.88 14.55
C PHE A 110 -12.59 -4.21 15.58
N PHE A 111 -13.13 -3.21 16.26
CA PHE A 111 -14.19 -3.36 17.26
C PHE A 111 -15.53 -2.77 16.81
N GLY A 112 -15.59 -2.25 15.58
CA GLY A 112 -16.83 -1.79 14.96
C GLY A 112 -17.11 -0.30 15.13
N ALA A 113 -16.18 0.48 15.67
CA ALA A 113 -16.32 1.93 15.80
C ALA A 113 -15.81 2.65 14.54
N GLU A 114 -16.44 3.75 14.14
CA GLU A 114 -15.98 4.56 13.00
C GLU A 114 -14.54 5.07 13.21
N ILE A 115 -13.72 5.01 12.16
CA ILE A 115 -12.34 5.48 12.19
C ILE A 115 -12.31 7.00 11.95
N VAL A 116 -12.31 7.76 13.05
CA VAL A 116 -12.12 9.23 13.00
C VAL A 116 -10.63 9.58 12.92
N LEU A 117 -9.82 8.98 13.79
CA LEU A 117 -8.37 9.18 13.86
C LEU A 117 -7.67 7.82 14.00
N PRO A 118 -6.96 7.33 12.96
CA PRO A 118 -6.33 6.02 13.00
C PRO A 118 -5.43 5.74 14.20
N HIS A 119 -4.72 6.75 14.72
CA HIS A 119 -3.82 6.59 15.87
C HIS A 119 -4.55 6.50 17.22
N LEU A 120 -5.86 6.76 17.27
CA LEU A 120 -6.70 6.63 18.47
C LEU A 120 -7.75 5.50 18.37
N SER A 121 -7.92 4.90 17.19
CA SER A 121 -8.84 3.79 16.95
C SER A 121 -8.31 2.45 17.49
N GLN A 122 -9.18 1.45 17.60
CA GLN A 122 -8.83 0.14 18.17
C GLN A 122 -8.48 -0.91 17.11
N TRP A 123 -7.25 -1.42 17.19
CA TRP A 123 -6.68 -2.31 16.17
C TRP A 123 -6.23 -3.67 16.71
N GLY A 124 -6.70 -4.06 17.90
CA GLY A 124 -6.28 -5.32 18.53
C GLY A 124 -4.79 -5.30 18.88
N GLN A 125 -4.01 -6.24 18.33
CA GLN A 125 -2.57 -6.39 18.60
C GLN A 125 -1.68 -5.48 17.75
N TYR A 126 -2.25 -4.70 16.84
CA TYR A 126 -1.50 -3.81 15.99
C TYR A 126 -1.22 -2.47 16.68
N GLU A 127 0.00 -2.00 16.58
CA GLU A 127 0.43 -0.70 17.12
C GLU A 127 0.51 0.34 15.99
N PHE A 128 0.01 1.54 16.27
CA PHE A 128 0.12 2.66 15.33
C PHE A 128 1.59 3.01 15.07
N SER A 129 1.97 3.00 13.81
CA SER A 129 3.37 3.10 13.37
C SER A 129 3.67 4.34 12.52
N GLY A 130 2.67 5.20 12.30
CA GLY A 130 2.84 6.49 11.65
C GLY A 130 2.01 6.68 10.39
N TYR A 131 2.18 7.83 9.77
CA TYR A 131 1.50 8.21 8.54
C TYR A 131 2.49 8.34 7.39
N LEU A 132 2.00 8.05 6.18
CA LEU A 132 2.73 8.28 4.94
C LEU A 132 1.82 8.93 3.90
N TYR A 133 2.40 9.72 3.00
CA TYR A 133 1.72 10.24 1.83
C TYR A 133 1.84 9.27 0.66
N VAL A 134 0.72 9.07 -0.02
CA VAL A 134 0.65 8.38 -1.31
C VAL A 134 0.25 9.38 -2.39
N PRO A 135 0.89 9.38 -3.58
CA PRO A 135 0.44 10.22 -4.70
C PRO A 135 -1.06 10.04 -4.97
N LYS A 136 -1.76 11.10 -5.37
CA LYS A 136 -3.22 11.11 -5.55
C LYS A 136 -3.72 10.02 -6.51
N GLY A 137 -2.93 9.70 -7.53
CA GLY A 137 -3.21 8.60 -8.48
C GLY A 137 -3.06 7.20 -7.89
N GLY A 138 -2.39 7.07 -6.74
CA GLY A 138 -1.92 5.81 -6.20
C GLY A 138 -0.47 5.52 -6.54
N LEU A 139 -0.04 4.32 -6.18
CA LEU A 139 1.25 3.76 -6.56
C LEU A 139 1.06 2.42 -7.27
N LYS A 140 1.86 2.18 -8.31
CA LYS A 140 1.91 0.90 -9.01
C LYS A 140 2.80 -0.08 -8.21
N VAL A 141 2.23 -0.86 -7.29
CA VAL A 141 2.96 -1.81 -6.42
C VAL A 141 3.22 -3.16 -7.10
N GLU A 142 3.93 -3.13 -8.22
CA GLU A 142 4.50 -4.32 -8.86
C GLU A 142 5.94 -4.04 -9.27
N GLU A 143 6.77 -5.09 -9.35
CA GLU A 143 8.13 -4.95 -9.86
C GLU A 143 8.12 -4.33 -11.26
N LYS A 144 9.00 -3.35 -11.46
CA LYS A 144 9.28 -2.86 -12.82
C LYS A 144 10.01 -3.98 -13.55
N LYS A 145 9.32 -4.68 -14.47
CA LYS A 145 9.99 -5.54 -15.45
C LYS A 145 10.99 -4.67 -16.23
N MET A 146 12.28 -4.86 -15.95
CA MET A 146 13.35 -4.31 -16.78
C MET A 146 13.23 -4.97 -18.15
N ILE A 147 12.71 -4.24 -19.14
CA ILE A 147 12.87 -4.65 -20.54
C ILE A 147 14.36 -4.49 -20.82
N ARG A 148 15.10 -5.61 -20.87
CA ARG A 148 16.47 -5.58 -21.40
C ARG A 148 16.40 -5.01 -22.80
N ALA A 149 17.11 -3.92 -23.07
CA ALA A 149 17.29 -3.44 -24.43
C ALA A 149 17.84 -4.61 -25.27
N PRO A 150 17.33 -4.84 -26.50
CA PRO A 150 17.91 -5.86 -27.36
C PRO A 150 19.40 -5.58 -27.51
N ALA A 151 20.21 -6.64 -27.39
CA ALA A 151 21.65 -6.53 -27.56
C ALA A 151 21.95 -5.85 -28.91
N PRO A 152 22.89 -4.90 -28.97
CA PRO A 152 23.26 -4.29 -30.24
C PRO A 152 23.67 -5.39 -31.22
N VAL A 153 23.01 -5.43 -32.37
CA VAL A 153 23.35 -6.35 -33.46
C VAL A 153 24.80 -6.07 -33.85
N GLN A 154 25.69 -7.01 -33.57
CA GLN A 154 27.03 -6.99 -34.14
C GLN A 154 26.89 -7.07 -35.66
N LYS A 155 27.05 -5.94 -36.36
CA LYS A 155 27.24 -5.96 -37.80
C LYS A 155 28.55 -6.68 -38.07
N GLY A 156 28.45 -7.93 -38.52
CA GLY A 156 29.59 -8.71 -38.96
C GLY A 156 30.36 -7.94 -40.04
N PHE A 157 31.64 -7.72 -39.79
CA PHE A 157 32.60 -7.31 -40.80
C PHE A 157 32.69 -8.45 -41.82
N LYS A 158 32.35 -8.19 -43.08
CA LYS A 158 32.80 -9.02 -44.19
C LYS A 158 34.11 -8.42 -44.71
N ILE A 159 35.15 -9.23 -44.66
CA ILE A 159 36.44 -9.02 -45.34
C ILE A 159 36.25 -9.23 -46.84
#